data_AF-A0A1C5QR46-F1
#
_entry.id   AF-A0A1C5QR46-F1
#
_cell.length_a   1.000
_cell.length_b   1.000
_cell.length_c   1.000
_cell.angle_alpha   90.00
_cell.angle_beta   90.00
_cell.angle_gamma   90.00
#
_symmetry.space_group_name_H-M   'P 1'
#
loop_
_entity.id
_entity.type
_entity.pdbx_description
1 polymer ?
#
loop_
_entity_poly.entity_id
_entity_poly.type
_entity_poly.pdbx_seq_one_letter_code
_entity_poly.pdbx_strand_id
1 'polypeptide(L)'
;MHELDQMTPNQRLNAFMTGQSMDRMLAMPVIVSMSGDVCGMTHREKRSSPENEAKCQIEAYKRFGNDLAVIEYGLHMVGVGLGGTTNDSEFQTPAIATYPLESLDDIDKLDPERLKIVLSIFIKSSFKKGY
;
A
#
# COMPACT_ATOMS: atom_id res chain seq x y z
N MET A 1 -19.26 -4.21 -2.15
CA MET A 1 -20.09 -4.99 -1.21
C MET A 1 -20.87 -5.99 -2.05
N HIS A 2 -20.70 -7.28 -1.79
CA HIS A 2 -21.42 -8.31 -2.52
C HIS A 2 -22.90 -8.25 -2.13
N GLU A 3 -23.82 -8.61 -3.03
CA GLU A 3 -25.27 -8.51 -2.79
C GLU A 3 -25.76 -9.33 -1.60
N LEU A 4 -24.98 -10.35 -1.22
CA LEU A 4 -25.28 -11.25 -0.09
C LEU A 4 -24.70 -10.76 1.25
N ASP A 5 -23.82 -9.76 1.24
CA ASP A 5 -23.21 -9.23 2.45
C ASP A 5 -24.27 -8.57 3.35
N GLN A 6 -24.31 -8.94 4.62
CA GLN A 6 -25.19 -8.33 5.63
C GLN A 6 -24.50 -7.17 6.36
N MET A 7 -23.17 -7.10 6.27
CA MET A 7 -22.31 -6.04 6.79
C MET A 7 -21.58 -5.33 5.65
N THR A 8 -21.44 -4.01 5.77
CA THR A 8 -20.45 -3.26 5.01
C THR A 8 -19.03 -3.67 5.41
N PRO A 9 -18.03 -3.47 4.53
CA PRO A 9 -16.63 -3.66 4.89
C PRO A 9 -16.20 -3.01 6.20
N ASN A 10 -16.65 -1.79 6.48
CA ASN A 10 -16.32 -1.06 7.70
C ASN A 10 -16.97 -1.70 8.95
N GLN A 11 -18.22 -2.15 8.85
CA GLN A 11 -18.87 -2.87 9.95
C GLN A 11 -18.14 -4.19 10.24
N ARG A 12 -17.74 -4.91 9.20
CA ARG A 12 -16.98 -6.16 9.31
C ARG A 12 -15.61 -5.94 9.93
N LEU A 13 -14.89 -4.90 9.51
CA LEU A 13 -13.61 -4.51 10.10
C LEU A 13 -13.77 -4.17 11.58
N ASN A 14 -14.79 -3.39 11.96
CA ASN A 14 -15.05 -3.08 13.36
C ASN A 14 -15.36 -4.34 14.18
N ALA A 15 -16.21 -5.23 13.67
CA ALA A 15 -16.53 -6.49 14.34
C ALA A 15 -15.28 -7.36 14.54
N PHE A 16 -14.41 -7.46 13.53
CA PHE A 16 -13.11 -8.11 13.63
C PHE A 16 -12.25 -7.51 14.75
N MET A 17 -12.07 -6.17 14.75
CA MET A 17 -11.22 -5.47 15.72
C MET A 17 -11.73 -5.55 17.17
N THR A 18 -13.04 -5.75 17.36
CA THR A 18 -13.70 -5.79 18.67
C THR A 18 -14.08 -7.19 19.13
N GLY A 19 -13.75 -8.23 18.34
CA GLY A 19 -14.09 -9.62 18.65
C GLY A 19 -15.58 -9.95 18.55
N GLN A 20 -16.36 -9.15 17.83
CA GLN A 20 -17.78 -9.42 17.56
C GLN A 20 -17.95 -10.40 16.40
N SER A 21 -19.13 -11.01 16.30
CA SER A 21 -19.49 -11.87 15.17
C SER A 21 -19.48 -11.09 13.85
N MET A 22 -18.94 -11.69 12.80
CA MET A 22 -18.99 -11.17 11.43
C MET A 22 -19.98 -11.98 10.58
N ASP A 23 -20.61 -11.35 9.60
CA ASP A 23 -21.50 -12.02 8.63
C ASP A 23 -20.74 -12.97 7.69
N ARG A 24 -19.47 -12.69 7.43
CA ARG A 24 -18.49 -13.58 6.80
C ARG A 24 -17.07 -13.20 7.23
N MET A 25 -16.10 -14.05 6.91
CA MET A 25 -14.68 -13.73 7.14
C MET A 25 -14.26 -12.47 6.39
N LEU A 26 -13.43 -11.65 7.05
CA LEU A 26 -12.81 -10.47 6.48
C LEU A 26 -11.78 -10.87 5.40
N ALA A 27 -11.88 -10.25 4.23
CA ALA A 27 -11.06 -10.54 3.06
C ALA A 27 -10.18 -9.33 2.71
N MET A 28 -8.88 -9.48 2.91
CA MET A 28 -7.86 -8.49 2.55
C MET A 28 -6.81 -9.13 1.64
N PRO A 29 -7.13 -9.37 0.36
CA PRO A 29 -6.15 -9.88 -0.59
C PRO A 29 -5.11 -8.80 -0.90
N VAL A 30 -3.84 -9.20 -1.04
CA VAL A 30 -2.73 -8.30 -1.41
C VAL A 30 -2.76 -8.06 -2.92
N ILE A 31 -3.80 -7.36 -3.38
CA ILE A 31 -4.06 -7.09 -4.82
C ILE A 31 -3.28 -5.89 -5.35
N VAL A 32 -2.62 -5.16 -4.46
CA VAL A 32 -2.05 -3.84 -4.73
C VAL A 32 -1.00 -3.84 -5.84
N SER A 33 -0.16 -4.87 -5.91
CA SER A 33 0.86 -5.00 -6.96
C SER A 33 0.28 -5.43 -8.31
N MET A 34 -0.92 -6.04 -8.30
CA MET A 34 -1.65 -6.55 -9.46
C MET A 34 -2.81 -5.65 -9.92
N SER A 35 -3.09 -4.55 -9.20
CA SER A 35 -4.25 -3.71 -9.52
C SER A 35 -4.14 -3.00 -10.88
N GLY A 36 -2.91 -2.84 -11.40
CA GLY A 36 -2.67 -2.37 -12.77
C GLY A 36 -3.30 -3.28 -13.82
N ASP A 37 -3.23 -4.61 -13.63
CA ASP A 37 -3.81 -5.60 -14.55
C ASP A 37 -5.34 -5.45 -14.65
N VAL A 38 -5.99 -5.05 -13.54
CA VAL A 38 -7.44 -4.80 -13.53
C VAL A 38 -7.81 -3.62 -14.43
N CYS A 39 -6.94 -2.62 -14.55
CA CYS A 39 -7.13 -1.45 -15.39
C CYS A 39 -6.48 -1.57 -16.79
N GLY A 40 -5.83 -2.70 -17.10
CA GLY A 40 -5.05 -2.84 -18.34
C GLY A 40 -3.82 -1.92 -18.39
N MET A 41 -3.28 -1.54 -17.23
CA MET A 41 -2.09 -0.70 -17.10
C MET A 41 -0.88 -1.55 -16.73
N THR A 42 0.29 -1.16 -17.23
CA THR A 42 1.56 -1.71 -16.75
C THR A 42 1.79 -1.35 -15.28
N HIS A 43 2.64 -2.10 -14.58
CA HIS A 43 2.98 -1.78 -13.19
C HIS A 43 3.63 -0.38 -13.08
N ARG A 44 4.45 0.01 -14.06
CA ARG A 44 5.04 1.36 -14.14
C ARG A 44 3.99 2.45 -14.37
N GLU A 45 3.04 2.27 -15.28
CA GLU A 45 1.97 3.25 -15.52
C GLU A 45 1.08 3.44 -14.29
N LYS A 46 0.75 2.35 -13.60
CA LYS A 46 -0.02 2.42 -12.35
C LYS A 46 0.66 3.36 -11.34
N ARG A 47 2.00 3.27 -11.21
CA ARG A 47 2.81 4.04 -10.26
C ARG A 47 3.16 5.45 -10.71
N SER A 48 2.87 5.81 -11.97
CA SER A 48 3.32 7.09 -12.54
C SER A 48 2.60 8.30 -11.94
N SER A 49 1.44 8.09 -11.33
CA SER A 49 0.72 9.13 -10.60
C SER A 49 -0.13 8.57 -9.45
N PRO A 50 -0.39 9.37 -8.40
CA PRO A 50 -1.34 9.00 -7.34
C PRO A 50 -2.74 8.67 -7.87
N GLU A 51 -3.18 9.36 -8.92
CA GLU A 51 -4.48 9.17 -9.55
C GLU A 51 -4.58 7.80 -10.22
N ASN A 52 -3.52 7.33 -10.89
CA ASN A 52 -3.47 6.01 -11.50
C ASN A 52 -3.50 4.91 -10.45
N GLU A 53 -2.71 5.04 -9.38
CA GLU A 53 -2.71 4.09 -8.26
C GLU A 53 -4.11 4.01 -7.63
N ALA A 54 -4.71 5.16 -7.30
CA ALA A 54 -6.05 5.22 -6.71
C ALA A 54 -7.12 4.62 -7.64
N LYS A 55 -7.09 4.94 -8.93
CA LYS A 55 -7.99 4.36 -9.94
C LYS A 55 -7.89 2.83 -9.96
N CYS A 56 -6.68 2.30 -10.02
CA CYS A 56 -6.45 0.85 -10.05
C CYS A 56 -6.96 0.16 -8.78
N GLN A 57 -6.74 0.75 -7.61
CA GLN A 57 -7.28 0.21 -6.35
C GLN A 57 -8.82 0.22 -6.32
N ILE A 58 -9.45 1.29 -6.80
CA ILE A 58 -10.91 1.40 -6.86
C ILE A 58 -11.50 0.34 -7.80
N GLU A 59 -10.93 0.17 -8.99
CA GLU A 59 -11.41 -0.84 -9.94
C GLU A 59 -11.17 -2.26 -9.43
N ALA A 60 -10.05 -2.52 -8.75
CA ALA A 60 -9.82 -3.80 -8.09
C ALA A 60 -10.84 -4.07 -6.97
N TYR A 61 -11.19 -3.05 -6.16
CA TYR A 61 -12.25 -3.17 -5.17
C TYR A 61 -13.62 -3.47 -5.79
N LYS A 62 -13.98 -2.79 -6.88
CA LYS A 62 -15.23 -3.05 -7.60
C LYS A 62 -15.28 -4.48 -8.15
N ARG A 63 -14.14 -4.99 -8.63
CA ARG A 63 -14.03 -6.32 -9.23
C ARG A 63 -14.04 -7.45 -8.20
N PHE A 64 -13.32 -7.30 -7.10
CA PHE A 64 -13.09 -8.38 -6.13
C PHE A 64 -13.89 -8.26 -4.85
N GLY A 65 -14.43 -7.08 -4.52
CA GLY A 65 -15.27 -6.87 -3.35
C GLY A 65 -14.57 -7.07 -2.01
N ASN A 66 -13.25 -6.89 -1.95
CA ASN A 66 -12.44 -6.99 -0.72
C ASN A 66 -12.87 -5.98 0.34
N ASP A 67 -12.54 -6.24 1.60
CA ASP A 67 -12.99 -5.43 2.73
C ASP A 67 -12.06 -4.24 3.04
N LEU A 68 -10.80 -4.32 2.64
CA LEU A 68 -9.80 -3.27 2.88
C LEU A 68 -9.07 -2.91 1.59
N ALA A 69 -8.90 -1.62 1.34
CA ALA A 69 -7.98 -1.12 0.32
C ALA A 69 -6.58 -0.97 0.92
N VAL A 70 -5.57 -1.49 0.22
CA VAL A 70 -4.16 -1.35 0.58
C VAL A 70 -3.48 -0.51 -0.50
N ILE A 71 -2.76 0.52 -0.08
CA ILE A 71 -1.93 1.32 -0.99
C ILE A 71 -0.47 0.94 -0.71
N GLU A 72 0.25 0.57 -1.77
CA GLU A 72 1.65 0.17 -1.71
C GLU A 72 2.48 1.31 -2.29
N TYR A 73 3.37 1.82 -1.47
CA TYR A 73 4.42 2.73 -1.91
C TYR A 73 5.75 1.99 -2.10
N GLY A 74 5.76 0.67 -1.92
CA GLY A 74 6.94 -0.18 -1.95
C GLY A 74 7.82 0.02 -0.72
N LEU A 75 8.08 -1.03 0.06
CA LEU A 75 9.01 -0.93 1.21
C LEU A 75 10.42 -0.51 0.77
N HIS A 76 10.79 -0.79 -0.47
CA HIS A 76 12.05 -0.35 -1.09
C HIS A 76 12.19 1.18 -1.15
N MET A 77 11.09 1.94 -1.14
CA MET A 77 11.15 3.41 -1.12
C MET A 77 11.72 3.98 0.17
N VAL A 78 11.74 3.21 1.27
CA VAL A 78 12.52 3.56 2.47
C VAL A 78 14.02 3.58 2.16
N GLY A 79 14.50 2.55 1.46
CA GLY A 79 15.90 2.48 1.00
C GLY A 79 16.24 3.61 0.02
N VAL A 80 15.30 3.95 -0.87
CA VAL A 80 15.44 5.12 -1.77
C VAL A 80 15.52 6.42 -0.99
N GLY A 81 14.64 6.62 0.00
CA GLY A 81 14.65 7.79 0.87
C GLY A 81 15.97 7.96 1.64
N LEU A 82 16.64 6.86 1.95
CA LEU A 82 17.95 6.84 2.60
C LEU A 82 19.14 7.04 1.63
N GLY A 83 18.90 7.11 0.31
CA GLY A 83 19.93 7.37 -0.71
C GLY A 83 20.20 6.22 -1.68
N GLY A 84 19.46 5.12 -1.58
CA GLY A 84 19.49 4.06 -2.59
C GLY A 84 18.71 4.43 -3.87
N THR A 85 18.73 3.54 -4.85
CA THR A 85 17.93 3.66 -6.08
C THR A 85 17.25 2.35 -6.41
N THR A 86 16.21 2.41 -7.25
CA THR A 86 15.55 1.22 -7.81
C THR A 86 15.67 1.21 -9.32
N ASN A 87 15.47 0.04 -9.92
CA ASN A 87 15.14 -0.02 -11.34
C ASN A 87 13.72 0.53 -11.60
N ASP A 88 13.35 0.65 -12.88
CA ASP A 88 12.01 1.06 -13.31
C ASP A 88 11.41 0.04 -14.28
N SER A 89 11.16 -1.17 -13.75
CA SER A 89 10.55 -2.26 -14.51
C SER A 89 9.14 -1.90 -14.96
N GLU A 90 8.80 -2.25 -16.20
CA GLU A 90 7.50 -1.97 -16.78
C GLU A 90 6.38 -2.80 -16.12
N PHE A 91 6.60 -4.09 -15.91
CA PHE A 91 5.58 -5.04 -15.44
C PHE A 91 5.80 -5.57 -14.03
N GLN A 92 7.00 -5.40 -13.47
CA GLN A 92 7.33 -5.95 -12.15
C GLN A 92 7.47 -4.83 -11.12
N THR A 93 7.31 -5.18 -9.85
CA THR A 93 7.67 -4.31 -8.74
C THR A 93 9.13 -3.89 -8.84
N PRO A 94 9.47 -2.60 -8.62
CA PRO A 94 10.84 -2.14 -8.61
C PRO A 94 11.72 -2.94 -7.63
N ALA A 95 12.92 -3.25 -8.05
CA ALA A 95 13.97 -3.86 -7.24
C ALA A 95 15.07 -2.83 -6.95
N ILE A 96 15.76 -3.00 -5.82
CA ILE A 96 16.91 -2.16 -5.46
C ILE A 96 18.01 -2.29 -6.51
N ALA A 97 18.44 -1.16 -7.06
CA ALA A 97 19.54 -1.07 -8.02
C ALA A 97 20.85 -0.63 -7.33
N THR A 98 20.76 0.30 -6.38
CA THR A 98 21.89 0.70 -5.53
C THR A 98 21.44 0.75 -4.07
N TYR A 99 22.31 0.26 -3.20
CA TYR A 99 22.06 0.26 -1.76
C TYR A 99 22.52 1.59 -1.15
N PRO A 100 21.83 2.09 -0.11
CA PRO A 100 22.30 3.26 0.63
C PRO A 100 23.58 2.97 1.45
N LEU A 101 23.87 1.70 1.71
CA LEU A 101 25.05 1.22 2.45
C LEU A 101 25.73 0.09 1.70
N GLU A 102 27.07 0.08 1.68
CA GLU A 102 27.87 -1.01 1.12
C GLU A 102 28.41 -1.97 2.19
N SER A 103 28.46 -1.52 3.45
CA SER A 103 28.85 -2.31 4.63
C SER A 103 27.93 -2.00 5.82
N LEU A 104 27.82 -2.94 6.76
CA LEU A 104 27.14 -2.70 8.04
C LEU A 104 27.88 -1.67 8.91
N ASP A 105 29.19 -1.52 8.72
CA ASP A 105 30.01 -0.52 9.43
C ASP A 105 29.62 0.92 9.07
N ASP A 106 28.87 1.10 7.98
CA ASP A 106 28.43 2.40 7.48
C ASP A 106 27.08 2.84 8.05
N ILE A 107 26.51 2.11 9.02
CA ILE A 107 25.17 2.38 9.55
C ILE A 107 25.00 3.82 10.06
N ASP A 108 26.06 4.39 10.63
CA ASP A 108 26.08 5.77 11.14
C ASP A 108 26.00 6.83 10.03
N LYS A 109 26.16 6.45 8.75
CA LYS A 109 25.97 7.33 7.59
C LYS A 109 24.50 7.48 7.19
N LEU A 110 23.61 6.63 7.70
CA LEU A 110 22.18 6.77 7.46
C LEU A 110 21.67 8.05 8.11
N ASP A 111 20.85 8.80 7.39
CA ASP A 111 20.22 10.01 7.87
C ASP A 111 18.70 9.78 8.00
N PRO A 112 18.19 9.47 9.21
CA PRO A 112 16.77 9.25 9.45
C PRO A 112 15.91 10.48 9.15
N GLU A 113 16.48 11.68 9.14
CA GLU A 113 15.75 12.92 8.83
C GLU A 113 15.19 12.91 7.41
N ARG A 114 15.86 12.20 6.48
CA ARG A 114 15.39 12.03 5.10
C ARG A 114 14.07 11.28 4.99
N LEU A 115 13.69 10.52 6.01
CA LEU A 115 12.44 9.77 6.06
C LEU A 115 11.26 10.58 6.63
N LYS A 116 11.50 11.78 7.19
CA LYS A 116 10.45 12.58 7.86
C LYS A 116 9.32 13.03 6.92
N ILE A 117 9.58 13.12 5.62
CA ILE A 117 8.57 13.51 4.63
C ILE A 117 7.59 12.37 4.33
N VAL A 118 8.02 11.11 4.44
CA VAL A 118 7.21 9.93 4.08
C VAL A 118 6.20 9.58 5.18
N LEU A 119 6.52 9.80 6.46
CA LEU A 119 5.69 9.36 7.59
C LEU A 119 4.55 10.33 7.98
N SER A 120 4.68 11.62 7.65
CA SER A 120 3.75 12.66 8.12
C SER A 120 2.34 12.58 7.50
N ILE A 121 2.22 11.95 6.33
CA ILE A 121 0.94 11.64 5.67
C ILE A 121 0.26 10.44 6.34
N PHE A 122 1.04 9.46 6.82
CA PHE A 122 0.54 8.19 7.36
C PHE A 122 -0.09 8.36 8.75
N ILE A 123 0.56 9.11 9.66
CA ILE A 123 0.11 9.25 11.05
C ILE A 123 -1.11 10.20 11.18
N LYS A 124 -1.19 11.26 10.38
CA LYS A 124 -2.31 12.22 10.47
C LYS A 124 -3.65 11.64 10.00
N SER A 125 -3.63 10.62 9.13
CA SER A 125 -4.81 9.92 8.64
C SER A 125 -5.40 8.97 9.70
N SER A 126 -4.54 8.23 10.42
CA SER A 126 -4.96 7.20 11.37
C SER A 126 -5.38 7.72 12.76
N PHE A 127 -5.02 8.95 13.13
CA PHE A 127 -5.28 9.49 14.48
C PHE A 127 -6.26 10.68 14.54
N LYS A 128 -6.83 11.14 13.41
CA LYS A 128 -7.77 12.29 13.39
C LYS A 128 -9.25 11.95 13.54
N LYS A 129 -9.61 10.70 13.86
CA LYS A 129 -10.97 10.36 14.31
C LYS A 129 -10.92 9.45 15.53
N GLY A 130 -11.22 10.03 16.70
CA GLY A 130 -11.72 9.29 17.86
C GLY A 130 -10.93 9.42 19.16
N TYR A 131 -11.06 10.57 19.83
CA TYR A 131 -11.72 10.64 21.14
C TYR A 131 -12.72 11.79 21.09
#